data_AF-A0A1I7J9X5-F1
#
_entry.id   AF-A0A1I7J9X5-F1
#
_cell.length_a   1.000
_cell.length_b   1.000
_cell.length_c   1.000
_cell.angle_alpha   90.00
_cell.angle_beta   90.00
_cell.angle_gamma   90.00
#
_symmetry.space_group_name_H-M   'P 1'
#
loop_
_entity.id
_entity.type
_entity.pdbx_description
1 polymer ?
#
loop_
_entity_poly.entity_id
_entity_poly.type
_entity_poly.pdbx_seq_one_letter_code
_entity_poly.pdbx_strand_id
1 'polypeptide(L)'
;MRIHERFDSPPPFQNDFDARINGPDRGVINAWLAGIAKRTEWPTVASRAEAGELPVLPYRGGIAKPLKNPITKLGSLLYVAMWHGLRGEDLMLDTDHEPSMTCTRTGVRFVYTLNTARLLAIPPEEDEQ
;
A
#
# COMPACT_ATOMS: atom_id res chain seq x y z
N MET A 1 -7.28 3.80 -14.12
CA MET A 1 -7.52 2.45 -14.67
C MET A 1 -8.00 1.59 -13.53
N ARG A 2 -9.05 0.79 -13.74
CA ARG A 2 -9.60 -0.07 -12.68
C ARG A 2 -8.95 -1.45 -12.71
N ILE A 3 -8.48 -1.89 -11.56
CA ILE A 3 -7.86 -3.18 -11.30
C ILE A 3 -8.81 -3.96 -10.40
N HIS A 4 -9.12 -5.18 -10.79
CA HIS A 4 -9.93 -6.11 -10.03
C HIS A 4 -9.31 -7.51 -10.10
N GLU A 5 -8.65 -7.93 -9.03
CA GLU A 5 -8.03 -9.25 -8.92
C GLU A 5 -8.52 -9.97 -7.67
N ARG A 6 -8.69 -11.29 -7.76
CA ARG A 6 -9.27 -12.11 -6.68
C ARG A 6 -8.19 -12.83 -5.89
N PHE A 7 -8.22 -12.71 -4.57
CA PHE A 7 -7.25 -13.33 -3.68
C PHE A 7 -7.23 -14.87 -3.80
N ASP A 8 -8.40 -15.49 -3.99
CA ASP A 8 -8.54 -16.95 -4.13
C ASP A 8 -8.01 -17.50 -5.47
N SER A 9 -7.78 -16.62 -6.45
CA SER A 9 -7.27 -16.99 -7.78
C SER A 9 -6.37 -15.87 -8.30
N PRO A 10 -5.21 -15.65 -7.65
CA PRO A 10 -4.34 -14.55 -8.01
C PRO A 10 -3.71 -14.80 -9.39
N PRO A 11 -3.43 -13.75 -10.17
CA PRO A 11 -2.72 -13.88 -11.43
C PRO A 11 -1.31 -14.44 -11.19
N PRO A 12 -0.73 -15.12 -12.20
CA PRO A 12 0.62 -15.65 -12.08
C PRO A 12 1.62 -14.51 -11.90
N PHE A 13 2.67 -14.78 -11.12
CA PHE A 13 3.76 -13.84 -10.96
C PHE A 13 4.47 -13.60 -12.31
N GLN A 14 4.63 -12.33 -12.68
CA GLN A 14 5.34 -11.96 -13.90
C GLN A 14 6.86 -11.97 -13.66
N ASN A 15 7.59 -12.69 -14.52
CA ASN A 15 9.05 -12.80 -14.45
C ASN A 15 9.76 -11.64 -15.18
N ASP A 16 9.11 -11.03 -16.17
CA ASP A 16 9.65 -9.85 -16.82
C ASP A 16 9.53 -8.62 -15.92
N PHE A 17 10.66 -7.96 -15.65
CA PHE A 17 10.70 -6.82 -14.74
C PHE A 17 9.90 -5.63 -15.28
N ASP A 18 10.02 -5.35 -16.58
CA ASP A 18 9.42 -4.18 -17.19
C ASP A 18 7.89 -4.30 -17.23
N ALA A 19 7.37 -5.44 -17.68
CA ALA A 19 5.95 -5.73 -17.65
C ALA A 19 5.37 -5.70 -16.22
N ARG A 20 6.16 -6.10 -15.22
CA ARG A 20 5.73 -6.15 -13.82
C ARG A 20 5.74 -4.79 -13.12
N ILE A 21 6.62 -3.88 -13.50
CA ILE A 21 6.84 -2.61 -12.78
C ILE A 21 6.38 -1.41 -13.61
N ASN A 22 6.71 -1.40 -14.90
CA ASN A 22 6.39 -0.32 -15.86
C ASN A 22 5.17 -0.64 -16.74
N GLY A 23 4.53 -1.78 -16.50
CA GLY A 23 3.28 -2.17 -17.15
C GLY A 23 2.11 -1.21 -16.87
N PRO A 24 0.93 -1.47 -17.46
CA PRO A 24 -0.23 -0.58 -17.38
C PRO A 24 -0.75 -0.35 -15.95
N ASP A 25 -0.59 -1.33 -15.04
CA ASP A 25 -0.93 -1.20 -13.63
C ASP A 25 0.16 -0.52 -12.78
N ARG A 26 1.30 -0.18 -13.38
CA ARG A 26 2.43 0.49 -12.72
C ARG A 26 2.91 -0.26 -11.47
N GLY A 27 2.84 -1.58 -11.50
CA GLY A 27 3.27 -2.47 -10.42
C GLY A 27 2.30 -2.63 -9.26
N VAL A 28 1.06 -2.17 -9.39
CA VAL A 28 0.00 -2.35 -8.38
C VAL A 28 -0.30 -3.84 -8.15
N ILE A 29 -0.46 -4.63 -9.21
CA ILE A 29 -0.73 -6.07 -9.08
C ILE A 29 0.46 -6.76 -8.44
N ASN A 30 1.68 -6.39 -8.86
CA ASN A 30 2.90 -6.93 -8.27
C ASN A 30 3.02 -6.63 -6.77
N ALA A 31 2.70 -5.41 -6.34
CA ALA A 31 2.73 -5.03 -4.93
C ALA A 31 1.71 -5.84 -4.10
N TRP A 32 0.52 -6.10 -4.66
CA TRP A 32 -0.48 -6.96 -4.02
C TRP A 32 -0.02 -8.41 -3.91
N LEU A 33 0.49 -9.01 -4.99
CA LEU A 33 1.07 -10.36 -4.98
C LEU A 33 2.21 -10.49 -3.96
N ALA A 34 3.08 -9.47 -3.87
CA ALA A 34 4.11 -9.42 -2.85
C ALA A 34 3.50 -9.38 -1.44
N GLY A 35 2.42 -8.63 -1.23
CA GLY A 35 1.67 -8.62 0.03
C GLY A 35 1.12 -10.00 0.40
N ILE A 36 0.54 -10.74 -0.56
CA ILE A 36 0.04 -12.11 -0.38
C ILE A 36 1.18 -13.02 0.08
N ALA A 37 2.34 -12.99 -0.60
CA ALA A 37 3.49 -13.80 -0.22
C ALA A 37 4.02 -13.43 1.18
N LYS A 38 4.10 -12.12 1.48
CA LYS A 38 4.58 -11.61 2.77
C LYS A 38 3.62 -11.85 3.93
N ARG A 39 2.35 -12.16 3.69
CA ARG A 39 1.38 -12.49 4.75
C ARG A 39 1.87 -13.64 5.63
N THR A 40 2.43 -14.69 5.02
CA THR A 40 2.99 -15.85 5.74
C THR A 40 4.34 -15.54 6.38
N GLU A 41 5.17 -14.72 5.70
CA GLU A 41 6.50 -14.37 6.20
C GLU A 41 6.45 -13.37 7.37
N TRP A 42 5.49 -12.45 7.37
CA TRP A 42 5.35 -11.36 8.34
C TRP A 42 4.00 -11.42 9.07
N PRO A 43 3.72 -12.48 9.85
CA PRO A 43 2.40 -12.71 10.44
C PRO A 43 1.97 -11.57 11.39
N THR A 44 2.91 -10.97 12.12
CA THR A 44 2.63 -9.81 12.98
C THR A 44 2.22 -8.58 12.18
N VAL A 45 2.80 -8.37 10.99
CA VAL A 45 2.46 -7.24 10.11
C VAL A 45 1.10 -7.48 9.47
N ALA A 46 0.84 -8.71 9.02
CA ALA A 46 -0.46 -9.11 8.49
C ALA A 46 -1.59 -8.91 9.52
N SER A 47 -1.40 -9.39 10.75
CA SER A 47 -2.39 -9.23 11.83
C SER A 47 -2.66 -7.75 12.15
N ARG A 48 -1.64 -6.89 12.12
CA ARG A 48 -1.83 -5.45 12.27
C ARG A 48 -2.59 -4.83 11.10
N ALA A 49 -2.27 -5.24 9.87
CA ALA A 49 -3.00 -4.80 8.69
C ALA A 49 -4.48 -5.21 8.77
N GLU A 50 -4.78 -6.44 9.20
CA GLU A 50 -6.15 -6.96 9.43
C GLU A 50 -6.93 -6.15 10.48
N ALA A 51 -6.26 -5.71 11.54
CA ALA A 51 -6.83 -4.83 12.57
C ALA A 51 -7.12 -3.39 12.08
N GLY A 52 -6.92 -3.10 10.78
CA GLY A 52 -7.11 -1.78 10.19
C GLY A 52 -5.97 -0.81 10.47
N GLU A 53 -4.84 -1.30 11.02
CA GLU A 53 -3.65 -0.48 11.12
C GLU A 53 -3.00 -0.28 9.76
N LEU A 54 -2.20 0.78 9.67
CA LEU A 54 -1.33 1.05 8.53
C LEU A 54 0.12 0.80 8.96
N PRO A 55 0.61 -0.47 9.01
CA PRO A 55 1.99 -0.78 9.37
C PRO A 55 2.97 -0.19 8.35
N VAL A 56 4.21 0.05 8.75
CA VAL A 56 5.28 0.49 7.84
C VAL A 56 5.61 -0.65 6.88
N LEU A 57 5.58 -0.37 5.58
CA LEU A 57 5.88 -1.29 4.48
C LEU A 57 7.00 -0.68 3.60
N PRO A 58 7.55 -1.44 2.64
CA PRO A 58 8.51 -0.89 1.67
C PRO A 58 7.97 0.28 0.84
N TYR A 59 6.65 0.46 0.79
CA TYR A 59 5.99 1.58 0.13
C TYR A 59 5.58 2.67 1.13
N ARG A 60 5.57 3.93 0.68
CA ARG A 60 5.11 5.06 1.47
C ARG A 60 3.61 4.95 1.74
N GLY A 61 3.19 5.06 3.00
CA GLY A 61 1.75 4.94 3.33
C GLY A 61 1.39 4.35 4.68
N GLY A 62 2.39 3.94 5.46
CA GLY A 62 2.23 3.40 6.82
C GLY A 62 2.81 4.30 7.89
N ILE A 63 2.50 4.02 9.15
CA ILE A 63 2.95 4.82 10.28
C ILE A 63 3.26 3.96 11.52
N ALA A 64 4.43 4.20 12.13
CA ALA A 64 4.86 3.51 13.34
C ALA A 64 4.30 4.15 14.62
N LYS A 65 4.33 5.48 14.75
CA LYS A 65 3.94 6.21 15.97
C LYS A 65 2.76 7.17 15.71
N PRO A 66 1.90 7.45 16.70
CA PRO A 66 0.94 8.54 16.60
C PRO A 66 1.66 9.89 16.40
N LEU A 67 1.00 10.82 15.70
CA LEU A 67 1.49 12.19 15.54
C LEU A 67 0.80 13.10 16.55
N LYS A 68 1.53 14.09 17.08
CA LYS A 68 0.97 15.10 17.99
C LYS A 68 -0.19 15.86 17.35
N ASN A 69 -0.11 16.09 16.03
CA ASN A 69 -1.17 16.69 15.22
C ASN A 69 -1.49 15.74 14.05
N PRO A 70 -2.65 15.06 14.03
CA PRO A 70 -3.01 14.17 12.93
C PRO A 70 -3.30 14.99 11.66
N ILE A 71 -2.28 15.09 10.80
CA ILE A 71 -2.36 15.71 9.48
C ILE A 71 -2.64 14.63 8.43
N THR A 72 -3.33 14.99 7.35
CA THR A 72 -3.45 14.10 6.19
C THR A 72 -2.09 13.95 5.51
N LYS A 73 -1.59 12.72 5.45
CA LYS A 73 -0.33 12.38 4.77
C LYS A 73 -0.58 11.84 3.36
N LEU A 74 0.44 11.84 2.51
CA LEU A 74 0.36 11.18 1.21
C LEU A 74 1.03 9.80 1.27
N GLY A 75 0.42 8.83 0.62
CA GLY A 75 0.97 7.49 0.40
C GLY A 75 0.94 7.10 -1.07
N SER A 76 1.57 5.97 -1.40
CA SER A 76 1.54 5.38 -2.72
C SER A 76 0.41 4.36 -2.84
N LEU A 77 -0.28 4.27 -3.97
CA LEU A 77 -1.25 3.16 -4.18
C LEU A 77 -0.58 1.76 -4.13
N LEU A 78 0.74 1.67 -4.36
CA LEU A 78 1.48 0.42 -4.17
C LEU A 78 1.42 -0.05 -2.70
N TYR A 79 1.37 0.90 -1.76
CA TYR A 79 1.14 0.59 -0.35
C TYR A 79 -0.23 -0.06 -0.14
N VAL A 80 -1.28 0.53 -0.71
CA VAL A 80 -2.66 0.03 -0.57
C VAL A 80 -2.78 -1.37 -1.15
N ALA A 81 -2.17 -1.59 -2.32
CA ALA A 81 -2.14 -2.89 -2.96
C ALA A 81 -1.46 -3.95 -2.08
N MET A 82 -0.25 -3.68 -1.57
CA MET A 82 0.44 -4.60 -0.66
C MET A 82 -0.34 -4.82 0.65
N TRP A 83 -0.99 -3.79 1.17
CA TRP A 83 -1.81 -3.86 2.38
C TRP A 83 -3.03 -4.77 2.20
N HIS A 84 -3.74 -4.72 1.07
CA HIS A 84 -4.80 -5.69 0.76
C HIS A 84 -4.27 -7.12 0.66
N GLY A 85 -3.10 -7.31 0.04
CA GLY A 85 -2.48 -8.63 -0.07
C GLY A 85 -2.12 -9.21 1.31
N LEU A 86 -1.58 -8.36 2.19
CA LEU A 86 -1.30 -8.73 3.58
C LEU A 86 -2.55 -9.11 4.38
N ARG A 87 -3.72 -8.57 4.02
CA ARG A 87 -5.03 -8.87 4.64
C ARG A 87 -5.74 -10.08 4.03
N GLY A 88 -5.20 -10.63 2.94
CA GLY A 88 -5.85 -11.70 2.20
C GLY A 88 -7.13 -11.24 1.51
N GLU A 89 -7.15 -9.99 1.04
CA GLU A 89 -8.31 -9.39 0.39
C GLU A 89 -8.13 -9.28 -1.13
N ASP A 90 -9.26 -9.30 -1.84
CA ASP A 90 -9.32 -8.98 -3.26
C ASP A 90 -8.78 -7.57 -3.52
N LEU A 91 -8.08 -7.41 -4.64
CA LEU A 91 -7.53 -6.13 -5.06
C LEU A 91 -8.58 -5.40 -5.89
N MET A 92 -9.17 -4.35 -5.34
CA MET A 92 -10.09 -3.46 -6.05
C MET A 92 -9.58 -2.01 -5.97
N LEU A 93 -8.85 -1.57 -6.99
CA LEU A 93 -8.25 -0.24 -7.03
C LEU A 93 -8.50 0.46 -8.36
N ASP A 94 -8.81 1.75 -8.28
CA ASP A 94 -8.80 2.64 -9.45
C ASP A 94 -7.56 3.53 -9.39
N THR A 95 -6.64 3.32 -10.32
CA THR A 95 -5.34 4.01 -10.38
C THR A 95 -5.44 5.49 -10.78
N ASP A 96 -6.62 5.95 -11.21
CA ASP A 96 -6.89 7.36 -11.52
C ASP A 96 -7.55 8.09 -10.33
N HIS A 97 -7.86 7.37 -9.25
CA HIS A 97 -8.45 7.94 -8.04
C HIS A 97 -7.45 7.93 -6.89
N GLU A 98 -7.67 8.84 -5.94
CA GLU A 98 -6.83 8.96 -4.76
C GLU A 98 -7.61 8.56 -3.50
N PRO A 99 -7.69 7.25 -3.19
CA PRO A 99 -8.41 6.78 -2.04
C PRO A 99 -7.73 7.26 -0.76
N SER A 100 -8.51 7.31 0.32
CA SER A 100 -7.98 7.64 1.63
C SER A 100 -8.26 6.55 2.65
N MET A 101 -7.30 6.30 3.53
CA MET A 101 -7.44 5.37 4.64
C MET A 101 -6.99 6.05 5.93
N THR A 102 -7.60 5.67 7.05
CA THR A 102 -7.21 6.15 8.37
C THR A 102 -6.70 4.99 9.18
N CYS A 103 -5.49 5.11 9.73
CA CYS A 103 -4.93 4.10 10.62
C CYS A 103 -5.75 4.03 11.91
N THR A 104 -6.34 2.87 12.21
CA THR A 104 -7.18 2.68 13.41
C THR A 104 -6.40 2.91 14.70
N ARG A 105 -5.11 2.57 14.74
CA ARG A 105 -4.25 2.72 15.94
C ARG A 105 -3.80 4.17 16.19
N THR A 106 -3.56 4.96 15.15
CA THR A 106 -2.95 6.30 15.30
C THR A 106 -3.88 7.45 14.93
N GLY A 107 -5.00 7.18 14.27
CA GLY A 107 -5.94 8.19 13.76
C GLY A 107 -5.40 9.00 12.56
N VAL A 108 -4.19 8.70 12.07
CA VAL A 108 -3.59 9.41 10.93
C VAL A 108 -4.25 8.97 9.63
N ARG A 109 -4.70 9.95 8.85
CA ARG A 109 -5.30 9.74 7.53
C ARG A 109 -4.23 9.85 6.43
N PHE A 110 -4.24 8.92 5.50
CA PHE A 110 -3.43 8.96 4.28
C PHE A 110 -4.33 9.13 3.06
N VAL A 111 -3.84 9.86 2.05
CA VAL A 111 -4.39 9.91 0.69
C VAL A 111 -3.37 9.25 -0.23
N TYR A 112 -3.80 8.28 -1.04
CA TYR A 112 -2.90 7.45 -1.82
C TYR A 112 -2.93 7.80 -3.31
N THR A 113 -1.76 7.84 -3.96
CA THR A 113 -1.66 8.20 -5.38
C THR A 113 -0.60 7.37 -6.09
N LEU A 114 -0.69 7.26 -7.42
CA LEU A 114 0.42 6.78 -8.27
C LEU A 114 1.22 7.92 -8.91
N ASN A 115 0.87 9.17 -8.60
CA ASN A 115 1.62 10.31 -9.09
C ASN A 115 2.98 10.40 -8.38
N THR A 116 4.02 9.92 -9.06
CA THR A 116 5.40 9.89 -8.55
C THR A 116 5.94 11.29 -8.27
N ALA A 117 5.59 12.29 -9.09
CA ALA A 117 6.01 13.67 -8.84
C ALA A 117 5.46 14.20 -7.51
N ARG A 118 4.19 13.90 -7.19
CA ARG A 118 3.61 14.26 -5.89
C ARG A 118 4.26 13.50 -4.73
N LEU A 119 4.58 12.22 -4.91
CA LEU A 119 5.25 11.41 -3.88
C LEU A 119 6.67 11.91 -3.59
N LEU A 120 7.38 12.40 -4.61
CA LEU A 120 8.74 12.94 -4.51
C LEU A 120 8.79 14.38 -3.97
N ALA A 121 7.74 15.17 -4.22
CA ALA A 121 7.65 16.56 -3.73
C ALA A 121 7.48 16.66 -2.20
N ILE A 122 7.18 15.56 -1.53
CA ILE A 122 7.05 15.54 -0.07
C ILE A 122 8.43 15.30 0.51
N PRO A 123 8.92 16.18 1.40
CA PRO A 123 10.19 15.96 2.07
C PRO A 123 10.18 14.58 2.76
N PRO A 124 11.34 13.91 2.88
CA PRO A 124 11.44 12.78 3.77
C PRO A 124 10.92 13.23 5.14
N GLU A 125 10.09 12.41 5.78
CA GLU A 125 9.71 12.70 7.15
C GLU A 125 11.01 12.63 7.94
N GLU A 126 11.51 13.77 8.40
CA GLU A 126 12.53 13.79 9.44
C GLU A 126 11.89 13.01 10.59
N ASP A 127 12.40 11.80 10.85
CA ASP A 127 12.15 11.12 12.11
C ASP A 127 12.61 12.12 13.18
N GLU A 128 11.68 12.93 13.72
CA GLU A 128 11.89 13.68 14.94
C GLU A 128 12.27 12.63 16.00
N GLN A 129 13.58 12.49 16.20
CA GLN A 129 14.23 11.62 17.19
C GLN A 129 13.76 12.00 18.59
#